data_AF-G4CY81-F1
#
_entry.id   AF-G4CY81-F1
#
_cell.length_a   1.000
_cell.length_b   1.000
_cell.length_c   1.000
_cell.angle_alpha   90.00
_cell.angle_beta   90.00
_cell.angle_gamma   90.00
#
_symmetry.space_group_name_H-M   'P 1'
#
loop_
_entity.id
_entity.type
_entity.pdbx_description
1 polymer ?
#
loop_
_entity_poly.entity_id
_entity_poly.type
_entity_poly.pdbx_seq_one_letter_code
_entity_poly.pdbx_strand_id
1 'polypeptide(L)'
;MMARLSESVSAESLLARTVRGIRGADAKALEAARARQQVLTKPEGSLGLLEDLSIRLAGMYGQVPVPVPSHPVVGLFAGDHGVWAQGVSPDPQEITTQQMVNMAAGGAAISVLSRQMGAQLWITDVGALHEVDAPIRQRCVRRGTDDISQGPAMSTDEAVQALEVGIETGLEAVEGGADILVTGEMGIANTTPASALISVFTGCSPAEVTGKGAGSDDRRHQHKIGVVSRALQVNQPDADHPVEALAKVGGFEHAAMAGYILAAASRRVPVLIDGVIACSAALTATAICPEVRDFIITSHAGAEPGITASTSALGLPALLDLGMRLGEGSGAILTLPIVQASAHILNEMATFEDADVTDIKVTGETDLPDALDTSAPPCRVLVLGGARSGKSTFAESRLPHGSRVTYVATSERNPDDAEWEERIRLHRTRRPATWQTVETKDIASVLLADDDSPVLVDCLGVWITRILDEVGAWTADPGDGTWQKSLRSRVDELTDAIRRTRRDVILVSNEVGMGVVPDTPAGRLFRDELGRLNAAVGQVCDEVWMCVAGVPKRWA
;
A
#
# COMPACT_ATOMS: atom_id res chain seq x y z
N MET A 1 -4.24 -29.43 -7.87
CA MET A 1 -5.21 -29.36 -9.00
C MET A 1 -4.45 -29.82 -10.25
N MET A 2 -5.04 -30.53 -11.21
CA MET A 2 -4.24 -31.02 -12.36
C MET A 2 -3.72 -29.84 -13.19
N ALA A 3 -2.45 -29.94 -13.62
CA ALA A 3 -1.84 -28.97 -14.52
C ALA A 3 -2.63 -28.84 -15.83
N ARG A 4 -2.70 -27.63 -16.37
CA ARG A 4 -3.46 -27.28 -17.57
C ARG A 4 -2.52 -27.16 -18.77
N LEU A 5 -2.18 -28.29 -19.35
CA LEU A 5 -1.47 -28.37 -20.63
C LEU A 5 -2.44 -28.88 -21.70
N SER A 6 -2.38 -28.28 -22.89
CA SER A 6 -3.16 -28.71 -24.06
C SER A 6 -2.73 -30.13 -24.47
N GLU A 7 -3.65 -30.93 -25.03
CA GLU A 7 -3.34 -32.28 -25.53
C GLU A 7 -2.30 -32.27 -26.67
N SER A 8 -2.12 -31.13 -27.32
CA SER A 8 -1.09 -30.91 -28.35
C SER A 8 0.34 -30.89 -27.80
N VAL A 9 0.51 -30.61 -26.50
CA VAL A 9 1.82 -30.62 -25.85
C VAL A 9 2.23 -32.05 -25.56
N SER A 10 3.33 -32.50 -26.18
CA SER A 10 3.89 -33.84 -25.94
C SER A 10 4.10 -34.09 -24.45
N ALA A 11 3.64 -35.23 -23.94
CA ALA A 11 3.87 -35.63 -22.54
C ALA A 11 5.37 -35.77 -22.20
N GLU A 12 6.21 -35.95 -23.21
CA GLU A 12 7.67 -36.02 -23.10
C GLU A 12 8.38 -34.68 -23.36
N SER A 13 7.64 -33.59 -23.55
CA SER A 13 8.23 -32.25 -23.61
C SER A 13 8.90 -31.88 -22.28
N LEU A 14 9.88 -30.98 -22.33
CA LEU A 14 10.51 -30.46 -21.13
C LEU A 14 9.48 -29.70 -20.28
N LEU A 15 8.56 -28.98 -20.91
CA LEU A 15 7.43 -28.34 -20.23
C LEU A 15 6.60 -29.35 -19.42
N ALA A 16 6.12 -30.43 -20.05
CA ALA A 16 5.27 -31.42 -19.41
C ALA A 16 6.00 -32.17 -18.27
N ARG A 17 7.28 -32.51 -18.45
CA ARG A 17 8.10 -33.10 -17.39
C ARG A 17 8.29 -32.16 -16.19
N THR A 18 8.61 -30.90 -16.46
CA THR A 18 8.84 -29.88 -15.42
C THR A 18 7.59 -29.68 -14.59
N VAL A 19 6.44 -29.46 -15.25
CA VAL A 19 5.15 -29.27 -14.61
C VAL A 19 4.74 -30.48 -13.76
N ARG A 20 4.95 -31.71 -14.24
CA ARG A 20 4.71 -32.94 -13.45
C ARG A 20 5.59 -33.03 -12.20
N GLY A 21 6.74 -32.38 -12.18
CA GLY A 21 7.66 -32.33 -11.04
C GLY A 21 7.25 -31.34 -9.95
N ILE A 22 6.41 -30.35 -10.27
CA ILE A 22 6.05 -29.28 -9.33
C ILE A 22 5.18 -29.85 -8.20
N ARG A 23 5.53 -29.49 -6.98
CA ARG A 23 4.76 -29.75 -5.75
C ARG A 23 4.65 -28.43 -5.00
N GLY A 24 3.51 -28.15 -4.39
CA GLY A 24 3.31 -26.93 -3.59
C GLY A 24 4.25 -26.85 -2.37
N ALA A 25 4.06 -25.80 -1.58
CA ALA A 25 4.80 -25.60 -0.34
C ALA A 25 4.68 -26.81 0.59
N ASP A 26 5.76 -27.11 1.33
CA ASP A 26 5.78 -28.20 2.29
C ASP A 26 4.97 -27.81 3.53
N ALA A 27 3.87 -28.55 3.77
CA ALA A 27 2.96 -28.26 4.87
C ALA A 27 3.64 -28.37 6.26
N LYS A 28 4.56 -29.32 6.44
CA LYS A 28 5.25 -29.51 7.72
C LYS A 28 6.22 -28.36 8.00
N ALA A 29 6.92 -27.88 6.98
CA ALA A 29 7.80 -26.73 7.11
C ALA A 29 7.02 -25.43 7.38
N LEU A 30 5.85 -25.26 6.73
CA LEU A 30 4.94 -24.15 7.03
C LEU A 30 4.48 -24.18 8.49
N GLU A 31 4.04 -25.34 8.99
CA GLU A 31 3.62 -25.53 10.39
C GLU A 31 4.77 -25.28 11.37
N ALA A 32 5.96 -25.85 11.10
CA ALA A 32 7.14 -25.65 11.93
C ALA A 32 7.59 -24.18 12.00
N ALA A 33 7.56 -23.46 10.88
CA ALA A 33 7.91 -22.05 10.84
C ALA A 33 6.88 -21.17 11.56
N ARG A 34 5.57 -21.48 11.45
CA ARG A 34 4.53 -20.80 12.23
C ARG A 34 4.72 -21.00 13.73
N ALA A 35 4.93 -22.25 14.16
CA ALA A 35 5.19 -22.56 15.56
C ALA A 35 6.43 -21.81 16.09
N ARG A 36 7.48 -21.70 15.27
CA ARG A 36 8.66 -20.92 15.62
C ARG A 36 8.38 -19.42 15.70
N GLN A 37 7.66 -18.83 14.75
CA GLN A 37 7.29 -17.40 14.78
C GLN A 37 6.54 -16.99 16.04
N GLN A 38 5.70 -17.89 16.57
CA GLN A 38 4.88 -17.64 17.77
C GLN A 38 5.68 -17.54 19.07
N VAL A 39 6.88 -18.12 19.12
CA VAL A 39 7.70 -18.13 20.34
C VAL A 39 8.86 -17.13 20.30
N LEU A 40 9.05 -16.42 19.19
CA LEU A 40 10.07 -15.38 19.07
C LEU A 40 9.77 -14.21 20.01
N THR A 41 10.81 -13.56 20.53
CA THR A 41 10.74 -12.50 21.55
C THR A 41 10.13 -11.18 21.04
N LYS A 42 8.88 -11.23 20.58
CA LYS A 42 8.10 -10.15 20.00
C LYS A 42 6.60 -10.39 20.23
N PRO A 43 5.77 -9.33 20.27
CA PRO A 43 4.33 -9.52 20.19
C PRO A 43 3.93 -10.25 18.91
N GLU A 44 2.93 -11.12 18.98
CA GLU A 44 2.44 -11.87 17.82
C GLU A 44 2.03 -10.91 16.68
N GLY A 45 2.53 -11.18 15.46
CA GLY A 45 2.22 -10.39 14.27
C GLY A 45 2.89 -9.01 14.19
N SER A 46 3.71 -8.61 15.16
CA SER A 46 4.29 -7.26 15.19
C SER A 46 5.25 -6.96 14.03
N LEU A 47 5.80 -7.99 13.37
CA LEU A 47 6.67 -7.82 12.19
C LEU A 47 5.90 -7.93 10.86
N GLY A 48 4.57 -8.11 10.90
CA GLY A 48 3.70 -8.10 9.73
C GLY A 48 4.16 -9.05 8.62
N LEU A 49 4.31 -8.52 7.40
CA LEU A 49 4.66 -9.30 6.20
C LEU A 49 5.99 -10.05 6.30
N LEU A 50 6.92 -9.65 7.16
CA LEU A 50 8.17 -10.39 7.36
C LEU A 50 7.91 -11.75 8.00
N GLU A 51 6.91 -11.86 8.88
CA GLU A 51 6.54 -13.14 9.48
C GLU A 51 5.97 -14.08 8.42
N ASP A 52 4.99 -13.60 7.67
CA ASP A 52 4.36 -14.35 6.57
C ASP A 52 5.38 -14.78 5.51
N LEU A 53 6.29 -13.89 5.13
CA LEU A 53 7.34 -14.18 4.15
C LEU A 53 8.29 -15.27 4.66
N SER A 54 8.73 -15.20 5.91
CA SER A 54 9.62 -16.22 6.49
C SER A 54 8.96 -17.61 6.57
N ILE A 55 7.67 -17.66 6.90
CA ILE A 55 6.87 -18.89 6.91
C ILE A 55 6.76 -19.45 5.49
N ARG A 56 6.43 -18.61 4.51
CA ARG A 56 6.35 -19.03 3.10
C ARG A 56 7.69 -19.54 2.58
N LEU A 57 8.80 -18.88 2.90
CA LEU A 57 10.14 -19.36 2.53
C LEU A 57 10.44 -20.74 3.11
N ALA A 58 10.07 -21.00 4.37
CA ALA A 58 10.19 -22.35 4.95
C ALA A 58 9.40 -23.38 4.15
N GLY A 59 8.16 -23.04 3.78
CA GLY A 59 7.31 -23.86 2.93
C GLY A 59 7.89 -24.09 1.54
N MET A 60 8.49 -23.07 0.91
CA MET A 60 9.15 -23.17 -0.39
C MET A 60 10.32 -24.17 -0.31
N TYR A 61 11.32 -23.90 0.54
CA TYR A 61 12.49 -24.77 0.66
C TYR A 61 12.18 -26.15 1.28
N GLY A 62 11.09 -26.24 2.04
CA GLY A 62 10.66 -27.48 2.70
C GLY A 62 11.42 -27.80 3.98
N GLN A 63 12.00 -26.80 4.65
CA GLN A 63 12.76 -27.01 5.88
C GLN A 63 12.77 -25.79 6.81
N VAL A 64 13.03 -26.07 8.09
CA VAL A 64 13.32 -25.10 9.16
C VAL A 64 14.57 -25.61 9.91
N PRO A 65 15.62 -24.79 10.14
CA PRO A 65 15.75 -23.39 9.77
C PRO A 65 15.76 -23.17 8.25
N VAL A 66 15.29 -22.01 7.83
CA VAL A 66 15.10 -21.66 6.42
C VAL A 66 16.46 -21.28 5.81
N PRO A 67 16.84 -21.79 4.63
CA PRO A 67 17.99 -21.26 3.90
C PRO A 67 17.86 -19.75 3.68
N VAL A 68 18.90 -19.00 4.06
CA VAL A 68 18.98 -17.58 3.69
C VAL A 68 19.45 -17.52 2.23
N PRO A 69 18.63 -17.01 1.30
CA PRO A 69 19.03 -16.96 -0.10
C PRO A 69 20.22 -16.02 -0.30
N SER A 70 21.25 -16.48 -1.02
CA SER A 70 22.55 -15.80 -1.10
C SER A 70 23.22 -15.87 -2.48
N HIS A 71 22.69 -16.70 -3.39
CA HIS A 71 23.18 -16.88 -4.75
C HIS A 71 22.07 -16.55 -5.77
N PRO A 72 21.61 -15.28 -5.84
CA PRO A 72 20.58 -14.88 -6.79
C PRO A 72 21.06 -14.95 -8.24
N VAL A 73 20.21 -15.47 -9.12
CA VAL A 73 20.39 -15.37 -10.58
C VAL A 73 19.22 -14.59 -11.17
N VAL A 74 19.54 -13.52 -11.89
CA VAL A 74 18.59 -12.73 -12.66
C VAL A 74 18.48 -13.33 -14.07
N GLY A 75 17.36 -13.97 -14.37
CA GLY A 75 17.00 -14.40 -15.72
C GLY A 75 16.33 -13.25 -16.46
N LEU A 76 17.07 -12.56 -17.32
CA LEU A 76 16.58 -11.45 -18.14
C LEU A 76 16.31 -11.95 -19.56
N PHE A 77 15.04 -11.89 -19.99
CA PHE A 77 14.61 -12.39 -21.30
C PHE A 77 14.20 -11.25 -22.22
N ALA A 78 14.72 -11.25 -23.45
CA ALA A 78 14.46 -10.19 -24.42
C ALA A 78 13.63 -10.68 -25.62
N GLY A 79 12.66 -9.86 -26.02
CA GLY A 79 11.74 -10.15 -27.13
C GLY A 79 11.10 -8.88 -27.70
N ASP A 80 10.91 -8.83 -29.02
CA ASP A 80 10.25 -7.71 -29.70
C ASP A 80 8.81 -8.05 -30.12
N HIS A 81 7.97 -7.03 -30.26
CA HIS A 81 6.54 -7.20 -30.52
C HIS A 81 6.02 -6.52 -31.78
N GLY A 82 5.32 -7.27 -32.62
CA GLY A 82 4.66 -6.74 -33.82
C GLY A 82 3.60 -5.68 -33.52
N VAL A 83 2.97 -5.73 -32.33
CA VAL A 83 2.00 -4.72 -31.88
C VAL A 83 2.59 -3.31 -31.74
N TRP A 84 3.92 -3.19 -31.72
CA TRP A 84 4.60 -1.89 -31.82
C TRP A 84 4.13 -1.08 -33.04
N ALA A 85 3.83 -1.73 -34.16
CA ALA A 85 3.31 -1.09 -35.38
C ALA A 85 1.99 -0.34 -35.17
N GLN A 86 1.25 -0.63 -34.10
CA GLN A 86 0.03 0.08 -33.71
C GLN A 86 0.30 1.37 -32.93
N GLY A 87 1.55 1.77 -32.67
CA GLY A 87 1.87 3.03 -31.98
C GLY A 87 1.61 3.00 -30.47
N VAL A 88 1.62 1.81 -29.86
CA VAL A 88 1.39 1.62 -28.41
C VAL A 88 2.58 2.02 -27.54
N SER A 89 3.77 2.22 -28.14
CA SER A 89 4.98 2.70 -27.48
C SER A 89 5.50 3.97 -28.16
N PRO A 90 5.99 4.98 -27.41
CA PRO A 90 6.69 6.12 -28.00
C PRO A 90 8.11 5.77 -28.46
N ASP A 91 8.68 4.70 -27.91
CA ASP A 91 10.08 4.34 -28.08
C ASP A 91 10.33 3.55 -29.38
N PRO A 92 11.45 3.83 -30.09
CA PRO A 92 11.91 3.02 -31.23
C PRO A 92 12.20 1.57 -30.83
N GLN A 93 11.89 0.63 -31.73
CA GLN A 93 12.00 -0.80 -31.44
C GLN A 93 13.46 -1.25 -31.28
N GLU A 94 14.43 -0.55 -31.87
CA GLU A 94 15.86 -0.84 -31.75
C GLU A 94 16.38 -0.73 -30.31
N ILE A 95 15.66 0.00 -29.44
CA ILE A 95 16.01 0.15 -28.02
C ILE A 95 16.08 -1.21 -27.32
N THR A 96 15.27 -2.20 -27.70
CA THR A 96 15.35 -3.57 -27.16
C THR A 96 16.79 -4.08 -27.21
N THR A 97 17.38 -4.09 -28.41
CA THR A 97 18.74 -4.56 -28.64
C THR A 97 19.83 -3.65 -28.06
N GLN A 98 19.62 -2.33 -28.07
CA GLN A 98 20.55 -1.38 -27.47
C GLN A 98 20.64 -1.56 -25.95
N GLN A 99 19.51 -1.80 -25.28
CA GLN A 99 19.48 -2.07 -23.85
C GLN A 99 20.10 -3.42 -23.52
N MET A 100 19.91 -4.45 -24.33
CA MET A 100 20.61 -5.74 -24.14
C MET A 100 22.13 -5.55 -24.16
N VAL A 101 22.66 -4.78 -25.12
CA VAL A 101 24.10 -4.45 -25.19
C VAL A 101 24.54 -3.63 -23.97
N ASN A 102 23.76 -2.63 -23.57
CA ASN A 102 24.03 -1.81 -22.39
C ASN A 102 24.03 -2.63 -21.09
N MET A 103 23.09 -3.55 -20.94
CA MET A 103 23.00 -4.47 -19.79
C MET A 103 24.22 -5.38 -19.74
N ALA A 104 24.61 -5.96 -20.88
CA ALA A 104 25.78 -6.84 -21.00
C ALA A 104 27.10 -6.08 -20.71
N ALA A 105 27.18 -4.81 -21.09
CA ALA A 105 28.29 -3.91 -20.77
C ALA A 105 28.30 -3.45 -19.29
N GLY A 106 27.26 -3.76 -18.51
CA GLY A 106 27.17 -3.41 -17.10
C GLY A 106 26.59 -2.02 -16.80
N GLY A 107 26.05 -1.33 -17.81
CA GLY A 107 25.60 0.06 -17.71
C GLY A 107 24.12 0.25 -17.33
N ALA A 108 23.30 -0.79 -17.45
CA ALA A 108 21.89 -0.72 -17.07
C ALA A 108 21.67 -0.76 -15.54
N ALA A 109 20.51 -0.30 -15.08
CA ALA A 109 20.17 -0.29 -13.66
C ALA A 109 20.19 -1.71 -13.07
N ILE A 110 19.61 -2.69 -13.76
CA ILE A 110 19.67 -4.10 -13.32
C ILE A 110 21.11 -4.60 -13.23
N SER A 111 22.02 -4.18 -14.12
CA SER A 111 23.43 -4.59 -14.06
C SER A 111 24.16 -4.01 -12.84
N VAL A 112 23.86 -2.76 -12.48
CA VAL A 112 24.40 -2.12 -11.27
C VAL A 112 23.87 -2.81 -10.02
N LEU A 113 22.56 -3.00 -9.94
CA LEU A 113 21.90 -3.62 -8.78
C LEU A 113 22.28 -5.09 -8.62
N SER A 114 22.38 -5.85 -9.70
CA SER A 114 22.82 -7.26 -9.66
C SER A 114 24.21 -7.37 -9.06
N ARG A 115 25.17 -6.55 -9.51
CA ARG A 115 26.52 -6.54 -8.94
C ARG A 115 26.53 -6.14 -7.46
N GLN A 116 25.73 -5.16 -7.05
CA GLN A 116 25.62 -4.75 -5.65
C GLN A 116 25.08 -5.89 -4.77
N MET A 117 24.10 -6.63 -5.29
CA MET A 117 23.41 -7.71 -4.55
C MET A 117 24.10 -9.08 -4.71
N GLY A 118 25.27 -9.14 -5.35
CA GLY A 118 25.99 -10.40 -5.60
C GLY A 118 25.30 -11.34 -6.60
N ALA A 119 24.38 -10.82 -7.42
CA ALA A 119 23.62 -11.60 -8.38
C ALA A 119 24.35 -11.78 -9.71
N GLN A 120 24.19 -12.97 -10.29
CA GLN A 120 24.53 -13.19 -11.69
C GLN A 120 23.41 -12.63 -12.57
N LEU A 121 23.76 -11.91 -13.63
CA LEU A 121 22.80 -11.39 -14.61
C LEU A 121 22.91 -12.19 -15.91
N TRP A 122 21.88 -12.97 -16.24
CA TRP A 122 21.82 -13.81 -17.43
C TRP A 122 20.86 -13.21 -18.44
N ILE A 123 21.41 -12.52 -19.44
CA ILE A 123 20.66 -11.90 -20.53
C ILE A 123 20.46 -12.94 -21.64
N THR A 124 19.21 -13.19 -22.02
CA THR A 124 18.84 -14.21 -23.01
C THR A 124 17.98 -13.60 -24.10
N ASP A 125 18.45 -13.65 -25.34
CA ASP A 125 17.65 -13.32 -26.52
C ASP A 125 16.72 -14.49 -26.83
N VAL A 126 15.41 -14.27 -26.70
CA VAL A 126 14.36 -15.26 -27.03
C VAL A 126 13.60 -14.85 -28.29
N GLY A 127 13.60 -13.56 -28.64
CA GLY A 127 12.93 -13.09 -29.85
C GLY A 127 13.14 -11.62 -30.17
N ALA A 128 14.32 -11.05 -29.87
CA ALA A 128 14.66 -9.70 -30.30
C ALA A 128 14.72 -9.62 -31.84
N LEU A 129 14.33 -8.49 -32.42
CA LEU A 129 14.21 -8.33 -33.88
C LEU A 129 15.56 -8.38 -34.59
N HIS A 130 16.62 -7.92 -33.94
CA HIS A 130 17.97 -7.90 -34.49
C HIS A 130 18.94 -8.68 -33.61
N GLU A 131 19.90 -9.35 -34.25
CA GLU A 131 21.00 -9.99 -33.55
C GLU A 131 22.01 -8.93 -33.08
N VAL A 132 22.64 -9.18 -31.92
CA VAL A 132 23.67 -8.32 -31.36
C VAL A 132 24.93 -9.10 -31.07
N ASP A 133 26.08 -8.48 -31.35
CA ASP A 133 27.39 -8.98 -30.95
C ASP A 133 27.70 -8.50 -29.52
N ALA A 134 27.20 -9.24 -28.54
CA ALA A 134 27.38 -8.99 -27.11
C ALA A 134 27.42 -10.33 -26.35
N PRO A 135 28.02 -10.39 -25.14
CA PRO A 135 28.07 -11.61 -24.34
C PRO A 135 26.71 -11.94 -23.71
N ILE A 136 25.75 -12.33 -24.54
CA ILE A 136 24.39 -12.72 -24.18
C ILE A 136 24.11 -14.15 -24.60
N ARG A 137 23.10 -14.78 -23.99
CA ARG A 137 22.67 -16.13 -24.31
C ARG A 137 21.78 -16.09 -25.56
N GLN A 138 22.21 -16.75 -26.62
CA GLN A 138 21.48 -16.87 -27.88
C GLN A 138 20.51 -18.06 -27.81
N ARG A 139 19.22 -17.78 -27.61
CA ARG A 139 18.12 -18.77 -27.55
C ARG A 139 16.89 -18.29 -28.33
N CYS A 140 17.14 -17.54 -29.40
CA CYS A 140 16.10 -16.91 -30.22
C CYS A 140 15.20 -17.98 -30.84
N VAL A 141 13.90 -17.94 -30.54
CA VAL A 141 12.87 -18.80 -31.14
C VAL A 141 12.48 -18.26 -32.50
N ARG A 142 12.12 -16.98 -32.56
CA ARG A 142 11.86 -16.22 -33.79
C ARG A 142 12.09 -14.72 -33.55
N ARG A 143 12.51 -14.02 -34.60
CA ARG A 143 12.73 -12.56 -34.60
C ARG A 143 11.39 -11.82 -34.55
N GLY A 144 11.03 -11.34 -33.36
CA GLY A 144 9.79 -10.61 -33.09
C GLY A 144 8.53 -11.49 -33.13
N THR A 145 7.55 -11.14 -32.30
CA THR A 145 6.19 -11.69 -32.42
C THR A 145 5.39 -10.97 -33.49
N ASP A 146 4.30 -11.59 -33.96
CA ASP A 146 3.34 -10.96 -34.85
C ASP A 146 2.46 -9.95 -34.09
N ASP A 147 1.70 -9.12 -34.82
CA ASP A 147 0.83 -8.12 -34.23
C ASP A 147 -0.44 -8.76 -33.64
N ILE A 148 -0.50 -8.80 -32.30
CA ILE A 148 -1.63 -9.36 -31.55
C ILE A 148 -2.98 -8.70 -31.86
N SER A 149 -2.99 -7.50 -32.43
CA SER A 149 -4.22 -6.82 -32.83
C SER A 149 -4.80 -7.31 -34.15
N GLN A 150 -4.03 -8.11 -34.91
CA GLN A 150 -4.40 -8.65 -36.23
C GLN A 150 -4.51 -10.18 -36.23
N GLY A 151 -3.95 -10.87 -35.23
CA GLY A 151 -3.93 -12.32 -35.14
C GLY A 151 -3.11 -12.78 -33.93
N PRO A 152 -2.72 -14.06 -33.85
CA PRO A 152 -1.92 -14.57 -32.74
C PRO A 152 -0.49 -14.01 -32.76
N ALA A 153 0.12 -13.82 -31.59
CA ALA A 153 1.51 -13.37 -31.45
C ALA A 153 2.51 -14.38 -32.05
N MET A 154 2.23 -15.67 -31.84
CA MET A 154 3.06 -16.81 -32.25
C MET A 154 2.20 -18.08 -32.33
N SER A 155 2.77 -19.15 -32.89
CA SER A 155 2.17 -20.48 -32.82
C SER A 155 2.27 -21.09 -31.41
N THR A 156 1.43 -22.07 -31.11
CA THR A 156 1.50 -22.81 -29.83
C THR A 156 2.85 -23.52 -29.67
N ASP A 157 3.42 -24.06 -30.74
CA ASP A 157 4.73 -24.72 -30.69
C ASP A 157 5.86 -23.74 -30.35
N GLU A 158 5.83 -22.53 -30.93
CA GLU A 158 6.75 -21.45 -30.58
C GLU A 158 6.60 -21.00 -29.12
N ALA A 159 5.37 -20.93 -28.60
CA ALA A 159 5.12 -20.62 -27.19
C ALA A 159 5.68 -21.71 -26.26
N VAL A 160 5.53 -22.98 -26.63
CA VAL A 160 6.13 -24.11 -25.89
C VAL A 160 7.65 -24.03 -25.94
N GLN A 161 8.26 -23.77 -27.10
CA GLN A 161 9.71 -23.61 -27.22
C GLN A 161 10.23 -22.47 -26.35
N ALA A 162 9.55 -21.33 -26.32
CA ALA A 162 9.95 -20.19 -25.49
C ALA A 162 9.78 -20.47 -23.99
N LEU A 163 8.71 -21.16 -23.57
CA LEU A 163 8.57 -21.68 -22.21
C LEU A 163 9.75 -22.61 -21.85
N GLU A 164 10.15 -23.49 -22.76
CA GLU A 164 11.26 -24.42 -22.55
C GLU A 164 12.61 -23.69 -22.45
N VAL A 165 12.86 -22.63 -23.23
CA VAL A 165 14.04 -21.75 -23.05
C VAL A 165 14.10 -21.20 -21.62
N GLY A 166 12.97 -20.74 -21.09
CA GLY A 166 12.84 -20.29 -19.71
C GLY A 166 13.15 -21.38 -18.68
N ILE A 167 12.58 -22.57 -18.91
CA ILE A 167 12.78 -23.73 -18.03
C ILE A 167 14.26 -24.15 -18.03
N GLU A 168 14.88 -24.32 -19.19
CA GLU A 168 16.30 -24.65 -19.32
C GLU A 168 17.17 -23.64 -18.58
N THR A 169 16.91 -22.35 -18.79
CA THR A 169 17.66 -21.26 -18.13
C THR A 169 17.52 -21.33 -16.61
N GLY A 170 16.33 -21.64 -16.09
CA GLY A 170 16.09 -21.78 -14.64
C GLY A 170 16.73 -23.02 -14.06
N LEU A 171 16.63 -24.17 -14.74
CA LEU A 171 17.27 -25.41 -14.32
C LEU A 171 18.79 -25.29 -14.31
N GLU A 172 19.38 -24.71 -15.37
CA GLU A 172 20.82 -24.42 -15.43
C GLU A 172 21.26 -23.51 -14.27
N ALA A 173 20.48 -22.47 -13.94
CA ALA A 173 20.81 -21.58 -12.82
C ALA A 173 20.82 -22.32 -11.48
N VAL A 174 19.79 -23.13 -11.20
CA VAL A 174 19.70 -23.90 -9.95
C VAL A 174 20.78 -24.99 -9.88
N GLU A 175 21.07 -25.68 -10.98
CA GLU A 175 22.16 -26.65 -11.06
C GLU A 175 23.54 -25.98 -10.89
N GLY A 176 23.66 -24.72 -11.29
CA GLY A 176 24.80 -23.83 -11.03
C GLY A 176 24.88 -23.29 -9.59
N GLY A 177 23.94 -23.66 -8.71
CA GLY A 177 23.94 -23.30 -7.29
C GLY A 177 23.04 -22.11 -6.93
N ALA A 178 22.18 -21.65 -7.84
CA ALA A 178 21.22 -20.60 -7.51
C ALA A 178 20.23 -21.08 -6.44
N ASP A 179 20.12 -20.33 -5.35
CA ASP A 179 19.18 -20.59 -4.25
C ASP A 179 17.94 -19.67 -4.31
N ILE A 180 17.95 -18.67 -5.19
CA ILE A 180 16.80 -17.82 -5.50
C ILE A 180 16.89 -17.32 -6.95
N LEU A 181 15.76 -17.33 -7.65
CA LEU A 181 15.68 -16.82 -9.02
C LEU A 181 15.02 -15.45 -9.04
N VAL A 182 15.39 -14.61 -10.02
CA VAL A 182 14.86 -13.25 -10.18
C VAL A 182 14.47 -13.05 -11.64
N THR A 183 13.23 -12.65 -11.91
CA THR A 183 12.77 -12.41 -13.28
C THR A 183 13.15 -11.01 -13.75
N GLY A 184 13.63 -10.90 -14.98
CA GLY A 184 13.78 -9.64 -15.69
C GLY A 184 13.36 -9.78 -17.16
N GLU A 185 13.11 -8.65 -17.80
CA GLU A 185 12.71 -8.61 -19.20
C GLU A 185 13.30 -7.41 -19.93
N MET A 186 13.27 -7.46 -21.25
CA MET A 186 13.48 -6.30 -22.11
C MET A 186 12.66 -6.46 -23.38
N GLY A 187 11.79 -5.50 -23.69
CA GLY A 187 11.04 -5.54 -24.94
C GLY A 187 10.23 -4.27 -25.17
N ILE A 188 10.45 -3.62 -26.31
CA ILE A 188 9.63 -2.47 -26.66
C ILE A 188 8.19 -2.92 -27.00
N ALA A 189 7.21 -2.18 -26.47
CA ALA A 189 5.77 -2.44 -26.55
C ALA A 189 5.22 -3.62 -25.72
N ASN A 190 6.05 -4.34 -24.96
CA ASN A 190 5.70 -5.56 -24.23
C ASN A 190 4.67 -5.38 -23.09
N THR A 191 4.50 -4.17 -22.57
CA THR A 191 3.43 -3.86 -21.60
C THR A 191 2.02 -4.02 -22.20
N THR A 192 1.90 -4.05 -23.53
CA THR A 192 0.64 -4.28 -24.25
C THR A 192 0.19 -5.75 -24.17
N PRO A 193 1.01 -6.75 -24.60
CA PRO A 193 0.71 -8.16 -24.35
C PRO A 193 0.61 -8.49 -22.86
N ALA A 194 1.41 -7.85 -21.98
CA ALA A 194 1.25 -8.02 -20.53
C ALA A 194 -0.16 -7.65 -20.06
N SER A 195 -0.69 -6.51 -20.52
CA SER A 195 -2.06 -6.07 -20.20
C SER A 195 -3.11 -7.03 -20.74
N ALA A 196 -2.91 -7.59 -21.94
CA ALA A 196 -3.80 -8.58 -22.52
C ALA A 196 -3.81 -9.88 -21.70
N LEU A 197 -2.64 -10.43 -21.35
CA LEU A 197 -2.53 -11.63 -20.53
C LEU A 197 -3.12 -11.45 -19.13
N ILE A 198 -2.83 -10.31 -18.47
CA ILE A 198 -3.41 -10.00 -17.16
C ILE A 198 -4.94 -9.93 -17.27
N SER A 199 -5.48 -9.27 -18.31
CA SER A 199 -6.94 -9.23 -18.53
C SER A 199 -7.54 -10.64 -18.67
N VAL A 200 -6.88 -11.53 -19.44
CA VAL A 200 -7.32 -12.92 -19.61
C VAL A 200 -7.34 -13.68 -18.29
N PHE A 201 -6.23 -13.64 -17.52
CA PHE A 201 -6.09 -14.48 -16.33
C PHE A 201 -6.74 -13.92 -15.06
N THR A 202 -7.02 -12.62 -15.03
CA THR A 202 -7.72 -11.98 -13.89
C THR A 202 -9.22 -11.77 -14.15
N GLY A 203 -9.64 -11.76 -15.42
CA GLY A 203 -11.00 -11.37 -15.81
C GLY A 203 -11.27 -9.86 -15.75
N CYS A 204 -10.29 -9.05 -15.35
CA CYS A 204 -10.39 -7.59 -15.37
C CYS A 204 -10.45 -7.07 -16.80
N SER A 205 -11.12 -5.94 -17.01
CA SER A 205 -11.21 -5.31 -18.31
C SER A 205 -9.85 -4.73 -18.78
N PRO A 206 -9.63 -4.59 -20.10
CA PRO A 206 -8.43 -3.94 -20.62
C PRO A 206 -8.16 -2.55 -20.02
N ALA A 207 -9.22 -1.79 -19.69
CA ALA A 207 -9.09 -0.47 -19.11
C ALA A 207 -8.55 -0.48 -17.67
N GLU A 208 -8.86 -1.53 -16.90
CA GLU A 208 -8.43 -1.66 -15.49
C GLU A 208 -6.97 -2.10 -15.36
N VAL A 209 -6.43 -2.80 -16.36
CA VAL A 209 -5.09 -3.42 -16.27
C VAL A 209 -4.02 -2.73 -17.13
N THR A 210 -4.44 -1.89 -18.07
CA THR A 210 -3.51 -1.17 -18.96
C THR A 210 -3.09 0.15 -18.34
N GLY A 211 -1.79 0.36 -18.10
CA GLY A 211 -1.21 1.65 -17.73
C GLY A 211 -0.49 2.36 -18.86
N LYS A 212 0.20 3.46 -18.50
CA LYS A 212 0.87 4.38 -19.42
C LYS A 212 2.22 3.86 -19.95
N GLY A 213 2.78 2.80 -19.36
CA GLY A 213 4.09 2.26 -19.70
C GLY A 213 5.20 3.30 -19.53
N ALA A 214 6.12 3.36 -20.49
CA ALA A 214 7.25 4.31 -20.56
C ALA A 214 6.81 5.77 -20.86
N GLY A 215 5.85 6.32 -20.11
CA GLY A 215 5.52 7.75 -20.14
C GLY A 215 4.51 8.20 -21.21
N SER A 216 3.58 7.34 -21.63
CA SER A 216 2.53 7.70 -22.60
C SER A 216 1.59 8.81 -22.08
N ASP A 217 1.14 9.70 -22.97
CA ASP A 217 0.06 10.66 -22.70
C ASP A 217 -1.32 9.96 -22.61
N ASP A 218 -2.35 10.69 -22.15
CA ASP A 218 -3.70 10.14 -21.96
C ASP A 218 -4.31 9.62 -23.28
N ARG A 219 -3.99 10.27 -24.41
CA ARG A 219 -4.46 9.85 -25.73
C ARG A 219 -3.87 8.51 -26.14
N ARG A 220 -2.55 8.34 -25.99
CA ARG A 220 -1.85 7.09 -26.30
C ARG A 220 -2.24 5.98 -25.33
N HIS A 221 -2.48 6.31 -24.06
CA HIS A 221 -3.03 5.36 -23.09
C HIS A 221 -4.40 4.83 -23.52
N GLN A 222 -5.33 5.71 -23.89
CA GLN A 222 -6.65 5.29 -24.37
C GLN A 222 -6.57 4.51 -25.69
N HIS A 223 -5.66 4.89 -26.58
CA HIS A 223 -5.37 4.14 -27.80
C HIS A 223 -4.86 2.73 -27.49
N LYS A 224 -3.92 2.59 -26.55
CA LYS A 224 -3.38 1.30 -26.10
C LYS A 224 -4.47 0.40 -25.52
N ILE A 225 -5.38 0.94 -24.70
CA ILE A 225 -6.56 0.19 -24.20
C ILE A 225 -7.39 -0.36 -25.37
N GLY A 226 -7.59 0.45 -26.41
CA GLY A 226 -8.28 0.03 -27.63
C GLY A 226 -7.57 -1.09 -28.38
N VAL A 227 -6.23 -1.02 -28.48
CA VAL A 227 -5.41 -2.07 -29.09
C VAL A 227 -5.47 -3.38 -28.29
N VAL A 228 -5.38 -3.32 -26.96
CA VAL A 228 -5.54 -4.50 -26.09
C VAL A 228 -6.93 -5.13 -26.27
N SER A 229 -7.98 -4.30 -26.27
CA SER A 229 -9.36 -4.76 -26.48
C SER A 229 -9.53 -5.47 -27.83
N ARG A 230 -8.95 -4.91 -28.90
CA ARG A 230 -8.94 -5.53 -30.23
C ARG A 230 -8.20 -6.86 -30.24
N ALA A 231 -7.03 -6.92 -29.59
CA ALA A 231 -6.23 -8.14 -29.53
C ALA A 231 -7.01 -9.30 -28.88
N LEU A 232 -7.71 -9.04 -27.78
CA LEU A 232 -8.57 -10.02 -27.13
C LEU A 232 -9.74 -10.44 -28.03
N GLN A 233 -10.36 -9.48 -28.74
CA GLN A 233 -11.49 -9.77 -29.63
C GLN A 233 -11.09 -10.65 -30.82
N VAL A 234 -9.96 -10.35 -31.47
CA VAL A 234 -9.49 -11.07 -32.67
C VAL A 234 -9.01 -12.47 -32.32
N ASN A 235 -8.33 -12.62 -31.18
CA ASN A 235 -7.71 -13.89 -30.81
C ASN A 235 -8.60 -14.82 -29.99
N GLN A 236 -9.54 -14.26 -29.23
CA GLN A 236 -10.38 -15.00 -28.29
C GLN A 236 -9.55 -15.97 -27.41
N PRO A 237 -8.55 -15.47 -26.66
CA PRO A 237 -7.77 -16.30 -25.74
C PRO A 237 -8.65 -16.83 -24.60
N ASP A 238 -8.32 -18.02 -24.11
CA ASP A 238 -9.06 -18.70 -23.03
C ASP A 238 -8.11 -18.99 -21.85
N ALA A 239 -8.50 -18.54 -20.66
CA ALA A 239 -7.73 -18.74 -19.43
C ALA A 239 -7.61 -20.22 -19.02
N ASP A 240 -8.53 -21.09 -19.46
CA ASP A 240 -8.43 -22.53 -19.21
C ASP A 240 -7.41 -23.22 -20.13
N HIS A 241 -6.95 -22.54 -21.19
CA HIS A 241 -5.93 -22.99 -22.14
C HIS A 241 -4.71 -22.04 -22.12
N PRO A 242 -3.95 -21.98 -21.01
CA PRO A 242 -2.98 -20.90 -20.75
C PRO A 242 -1.84 -20.83 -21.76
N VAL A 243 -1.35 -21.96 -22.29
CA VAL A 243 -0.30 -21.98 -23.31
C VAL A 243 -0.81 -21.40 -24.63
N GLU A 244 -2.06 -21.66 -24.99
CA GLU A 244 -2.69 -21.10 -26.20
C GLU A 244 -3.02 -19.62 -26.02
N ALA A 245 -3.47 -19.20 -24.84
CA ALA A 245 -3.64 -17.79 -24.51
C ALA A 245 -2.32 -17.01 -24.61
N LEU A 246 -1.23 -17.58 -24.09
CA LEU A 246 0.12 -17.04 -24.23
C LEU A 246 0.55 -16.93 -25.70
N ALA A 247 0.33 -17.98 -26.50
CA ALA A 247 0.63 -17.95 -27.94
C ALA A 247 -0.16 -16.87 -28.69
N LYS A 248 -1.42 -16.66 -28.30
CA LYS A 248 -2.32 -15.70 -28.93
C LYS A 248 -1.98 -14.24 -28.62
N VAL A 249 -1.80 -13.89 -27.35
CA VAL A 249 -1.71 -12.46 -26.92
C VAL A 249 -0.48 -12.13 -26.09
N GLY A 250 0.50 -13.03 -26.01
CA GLY A 250 1.71 -12.86 -25.21
C GLY A 250 2.94 -12.42 -26.00
N GLY A 251 4.10 -12.84 -25.48
CA GLY A 251 5.44 -12.52 -25.98
C GLY A 251 6.41 -13.67 -25.74
N PHE A 252 7.53 -13.68 -26.47
CA PHE A 252 8.56 -14.72 -26.30
C PHE A 252 9.23 -14.62 -24.92
N GLU A 253 9.50 -13.41 -24.47
CA GLU A 253 10.04 -13.10 -23.14
C GLU A 253 9.01 -13.31 -22.03
N HIS A 254 7.71 -13.11 -22.29
CA HIS A 254 6.65 -13.51 -21.35
C HIS A 254 6.65 -15.04 -21.14
N ALA A 255 6.73 -15.79 -22.25
CA ALA A 255 6.78 -17.25 -22.24
C ALA A 255 8.03 -17.76 -21.51
N ALA A 256 9.20 -17.21 -21.83
CA ALA A 256 10.45 -17.59 -21.17
C ALA A 256 10.44 -17.23 -19.67
N MET A 257 9.92 -16.08 -19.26
CA MET A 257 9.77 -15.78 -17.83
C MET A 257 8.81 -16.75 -17.13
N ALA A 258 7.70 -17.12 -17.76
CA ALA A 258 6.78 -18.11 -17.20
C ALA A 258 7.47 -19.48 -17.05
N GLY A 259 8.28 -19.88 -18.04
CA GLY A 259 9.12 -21.07 -17.98
C GLY A 259 10.16 -21.03 -16.86
N TYR A 260 10.80 -19.88 -16.66
CA TYR A 260 11.78 -19.65 -15.59
C TYR A 260 11.14 -19.79 -14.19
N ILE A 261 9.93 -19.26 -14.03
CA ILE A 261 9.12 -19.42 -12.81
C ILE A 261 8.74 -20.90 -12.59
N LEU A 262 8.35 -21.62 -13.65
CA LEU A 262 8.04 -23.06 -13.58
C LEU A 262 9.26 -23.88 -13.15
N ALA A 263 10.44 -23.56 -13.68
CA ALA A 263 11.69 -24.21 -13.27
C ALA A 263 12.00 -23.99 -11.79
N ALA A 264 11.87 -22.74 -11.29
CA ALA A 264 12.04 -22.41 -9.88
C ALA A 264 11.16 -23.30 -8.98
N ALA A 265 9.86 -23.34 -9.28
CA ALA A 265 8.89 -24.15 -8.54
C ALA A 265 9.21 -25.66 -8.61
N SER A 266 9.63 -26.17 -9.76
CA SER A 266 10.00 -27.59 -9.92
C SER A 266 11.20 -28.01 -9.08
N ARG A 267 12.06 -27.04 -8.73
CA ARG A 267 13.25 -27.23 -7.89
C ARG A 267 13.08 -26.73 -6.46
N ARG A 268 11.87 -26.30 -6.10
CA ARG A 268 11.55 -25.73 -4.79
C ARG A 268 12.37 -24.48 -4.42
N VAL A 269 12.77 -23.72 -5.43
CA VAL A 269 13.53 -22.49 -5.30
C VAL A 269 12.57 -21.30 -5.38
N PRO A 270 12.64 -20.33 -4.45
CA PRO A 270 11.84 -19.10 -4.54
C PRO A 270 12.16 -18.31 -5.81
N VAL A 271 11.18 -17.60 -6.34
CA VAL A 271 11.36 -16.69 -7.48
C VAL A 271 10.78 -15.31 -7.17
N LEU A 272 11.62 -14.28 -7.32
CA LEU A 272 11.24 -12.88 -7.20
C LEU A 272 10.73 -12.37 -8.54
N ILE A 273 9.50 -11.87 -8.55
CA ILE A 273 8.88 -11.27 -9.74
C ILE A 273 8.92 -9.74 -9.68
N ASP A 274 9.22 -9.11 -10.80
CA ASP A 274 9.41 -7.65 -10.93
C ASP A 274 8.09 -6.91 -11.21
N GLY A 275 8.07 -6.04 -12.22
CA GLY A 275 6.89 -5.24 -12.59
C GLY A 275 5.84 -6.00 -13.40
N VAL A 276 5.05 -5.24 -14.18
CA VAL A 276 3.82 -5.72 -14.82
C VAL A 276 4.03 -6.88 -15.79
N ILE A 277 5.15 -6.92 -16.51
CA ILE A 277 5.45 -8.00 -17.46
C ILE A 277 5.73 -9.30 -16.70
N ALA A 278 6.58 -9.26 -15.66
CA ALA A 278 6.81 -10.40 -14.79
C ALA A 278 5.53 -10.87 -14.08
N CYS A 279 4.64 -9.95 -13.70
CA CYS A 279 3.31 -10.28 -13.16
C CYS A 279 2.46 -11.07 -14.16
N SER A 280 2.45 -10.69 -15.44
CA SER A 280 1.71 -11.43 -16.47
C SER A 280 2.30 -12.83 -16.74
N ALA A 281 3.63 -12.97 -16.68
CA ALA A 281 4.30 -14.27 -16.77
C ALA A 281 4.00 -15.15 -15.54
N ALA A 282 3.95 -14.57 -14.34
CA ALA A 282 3.57 -15.25 -13.10
C ALA A 282 2.13 -15.77 -13.12
N LEU A 283 1.18 -14.97 -13.62
CA LEU A 283 -0.21 -15.41 -13.82
C LEU A 283 -0.27 -16.55 -14.84
N THR A 284 0.48 -16.44 -15.94
CA THR A 284 0.56 -17.50 -16.96
C THR A 284 1.10 -18.81 -16.37
N ALA A 285 2.20 -18.76 -15.63
CA ALA A 285 2.79 -19.94 -14.98
C ALA A 285 1.84 -20.55 -13.94
N THR A 286 1.13 -19.73 -13.17
CA THR A 286 0.12 -20.17 -12.19
C THR A 286 -1.10 -20.78 -12.87
N ALA A 287 -1.53 -20.24 -14.02
CA ALA A 287 -2.61 -20.82 -14.80
C ALA A 287 -2.23 -22.20 -15.38
N ILE A 288 -0.97 -22.39 -15.78
CA ILE A 288 -0.43 -23.69 -16.20
C ILE A 288 -0.39 -24.68 -15.03
N CYS A 289 0.17 -24.26 -13.89
CA CYS A 289 0.31 -25.08 -12.68
C CYS A 289 0.06 -24.23 -11.43
N PRO A 290 -1.11 -24.36 -10.78
CA PRO A 290 -1.50 -23.53 -9.63
C PRO A 290 -0.52 -23.58 -8.45
N GLU A 291 0.13 -24.73 -8.24
CA GLU A 291 1.13 -24.96 -7.19
C GLU A 291 2.37 -24.06 -7.34
N VAL A 292 2.61 -23.47 -8.52
CA VAL A 292 3.69 -22.51 -8.76
C VAL A 292 3.56 -21.26 -7.89
N ARG A 293 2.33 -20.83 -7.60
CA ARG A 293 2.03 -19.65 -6.77
C ARG A 293 2.80 -19.67 -5.45
N ASP A 294 2.98 -20.85 -4.87
CA ASP A 294 3.63 -21.02 -3.58
C ASP A 294 5.10 -20.57 -3.57
N PHE A 295 5.75 -20.52 -4.74
CA PHE A 295 7.17 -20.15 -4.91
C PHE A 295 7.39 -18.70 -5.36
N ILE A 296 6.32 -17.98 -5.66
CA ILE A 296 6.40 -16.60 -6.15
C ILE A 296 6.51 -15.61 -4.99
N ILE A 297 7.46 -14.69 -5.08
CA ILE A 297 7.59 -13.53 -4.19
C ILE A 297 7.43 -12.27 -5.04
N THR A 298 6.39 -11.49 -4.74
CA THR A 298 6.07 -10.22 -5.38
C THR A 298 6.97 -9.11 -4.83
N SER A 299 7.64 -8.39 -5.73
CA SER A 299 8.62 -7.37 -5.33
C SER A 299 8.00 -6.04 -4.94
N HIS A 300 7.57 -5.24 -5.91
CA HIS A 300 7.18 -3.86 -5.70
C HIS A 300 5.78 -3.54 -6.22
N ALA A 301 5.09 -2.65 -5.52
CA ALA A 301 3.98 -1.90 -6.05
C ALA A 301 4.54 -0.97 -7.13
N GLY A 302 3.85 -0.88 -8.26
CA GLY A 302 4.27 -0.03 -9.36
C GLY A 302 3.14 0.84 -9.87
N ALA A 303 3.49 1.81 -10.71
CA ALA A 303 2.54 2.74 -11.31
C ALA A 303 1.61 2.09 -12.35
N GLU A 304 1.92 0.87 -12.78
CA GLU A 304 1.09 0.12 -13.73
C GLU A 304 -0.05 -0.60 -12.99
N PRO A 305 -1.32 -0.33 -13.33
CA PRO A 305 -2.46 -0.88 -12.60
C PRO A 305 -2.57 -2.41 -12.73
N GLY A 306 -2.01 -2.99 -13.80
CA GLY A 306 -1.87 -4.43 -13.97
C GLY A 306 -1.08 -5.13 -12.86
N ILE A 307 -0.16 -4.43 -12.17
CA ILE A 307 0.55 -5.00 -11.00
C ILE A 307 -0.44 -5.27 -9.88
N THR A 308 -1.28 -4.28 -9.52
CA THR A 308 -2.30 -4.41 -8.47
C THR A 308 -3.32 -5.50 -8.80
N ALA A 309 -3.78 -5.57 -10.05
CA ALA A 309 -4.68 -6.64 -10.49
C ALA A 309 -4.03 -8.03 -10.33
N SER A 310 -2.76 -8.16 -10.71
CA SER A 310 -2.03 -9.42 -10.64
C SER A 310 -1.74 -9.85 -9.20
N THR A 311 -1.26 -8.95 -8.35
CA THR A 311 -0.97 -9.24 -6.94
C THR A 311 -2.24 -9.62 -6.19
N SER A 312 -3.37 -8.98 -6.50
CA SER A 312 -4.68 -9.32 -5.95
C SER A 312 -5.14 -10.72 -6.40
N ALA A 313 -5.02 -11.04 -7.70
CA ALA A 313 -5.39 -12.36 -8.23
C ALA A 313 -4.51 -13.49 -7.70
N LEU A 314 -3.21 -13.22 -7.50
CA LEU A 314 -2.28 -14.16 -6.86
C LEU A 314 -2.47 -14.22 -5.34
N GLY A 315 -3.15 -13.25 -4.72
CA GLY A 315 -3.23 -13.12 -3.27
C GLY A 315 -1.85 -12.99 -2.62
N LEU A 316 -0.94 -12.24 -3.25
CA LEU A 316 0.44 -12.02 -2.81
C LEU A 316 0.72 -10.51 -2.71
N PRO A 317 1.09 -9.96 -1.54
CA PRO A 317 1.31 -8.53 -1.38
C PRO A 317 2.65 -8.08 -1.97
N ALA A 318 2.71 -6.87 -2.52
CA ALA A 318 3.99 -6.25 -2.86
C ALA A 318 4.77 -5.89 -1.59
N LEU A 319 6.08 -6.13 -1.59
CA LEU A 319 6.97 -5.89 -0.46
C LEU A 319 7.58 -4.48 -0.44
N LEU A 320 7.64 -3.82 -1.59
CA LEU A 320 8.19 -2.46 -1.75
C LEU A 320 7.15 -1.53 -2.38
N ASP A 321 7.18 -0.25 -2.02
CA ASP A 321 6.50 0.81 -2.78
C ASP A 321 7.44 1.99 -2.95
N LEU A 322 8.12 2.01 -4.10
CA LEU A 322 9.13 3.01 -4.45
C LEU A 322 8.71 3.83 -5.69
N GLY A 323 7.47 3.69 -6.17
CA GLY A 323 7.01 4.31 -7.42
C GLY A 323 7.78 3.85 -8.66
N MET A 324 8.38 2.66 -8.62
CA MET A 324 9.19 2.09 -9.70
C MET A 324 8.33 1.66 -10.90
N ARG A 325 8.91 1.83 -12.10
CA ARG A 325 8.28 1.52 -13.39
C ARG A 325 9.30 1.26 -14.51
N LEU A 326 10.55 0.94 -14.16
CA LEU A 326 11.59 0.67 -15.14
C LEU A 326 11.42 -0.72 -15.77
N GLY A 327 11.16 -1.73 -14.94
CA GLY A 327 11.20 -3.14 -15.36
C GLY A 327 12.61 -3.71 -15.19
N GLU A 328 12.99 -4.58 -16.12
CA GLU A 328 14.33 -5.18 -16.21
C GLU A 328 14.72 -6.10 -15.03
N GLY A 329 13.84 -6.36 -14.06
CA GLY A 329 14.16 -7.11 -12.84
C GLY A 329 14.67 -6.24 -11.69
N SER A 330 14.66 -4.91 -11.86
CA SER A 330 15.28 -3.96 -10.94
C SER A 330 14.61 -3.89 -9.55
N GLY A 331 13.28 -3.94 -9.49
CA GLY A 331 12.54 -3.98 -8.22
C GLY A 331 12.61 -5.35 -7.56
N ALA A 332 12.61 -6.42 -8.38
CA ALA A 332 12.78 -7.79 -7.92
C ALA A 332 14.11 -7.98 -7.17
N ILE A 333 15.24 -7.58 -7.75
CA ILE A 333 16.54 -7.74 -7.08
C ILE A 333 16.67 -6.86 -5.82
N LEU A 334 16.06 -5.66 -5.81
CA LEU A 334 16.03 -4.78 -4.63
C LEU A 334 15.25 -5.37 -3.44
N THR A 335 14.38 -6.35 -3.70
CA THR A 335 13.59 -7.02 -2.67
C THR A 335 14.38 -8.09 -1.92
N LEU A 336 15.50 -8.58 -2.49
CA LEU A 336 16.30 -9.66 -1.90
C LEU A 336 16.71 -9.42 -0.44
N PRO A 337 17.18 -8.21 -0.03
CA PRO A 337 17.52 -7.96 1.37
C PRO A 337 16.35 -8.13 2.35
N ILE A 338 15.11 -7.86 1.91
CA ILE A 338 13.89 -8.05 2.71
C ILE A 338 13.61 -9.56 2.87
N VAL A 339 13.78 -10.33 1.79
CA VAL A 339 13.67 -11.80 1.82
C VAL A 339 14.71 -12.38 2.79
N GLN A 340 15.97 -11.94 2.68
CA GLN A 340 17.05 -12.36 3.58
C GLN A 340 16.74 -12.00 5.03
N ALA A 341 16.30 -10.77 5.30
CA ALA A 341 15.93 -10.32 6.64
C ALA A 341 14.83 -11.20 7.25
N SER A 342 13.81 -11.57 6.47
CA SER A 342 12.74 -12.46 6.95
C SER A 342 13.26 -13.84 7.37
N ALA A 343 14.19 -14.42 6.60
CA ALA A 343 14.81 -15.69 6.93
C ALA A 343 15.72 -15.59 8.16
N HIS A 344 16.55 -14.55 8.24
CA HIS A 344 17.41 -14.29 9.41
C HIS A 344 16.59 -14.11 10.69
N ILE A 345 15.54 -13.29 10.66
CA ILE A 345 14.66 -13.07 11.81
C ILE A 345 14.09 -14.39 12.31
N LEU A 346 13.54 -15.21 11.40
CA LEU A 346 13.00 -16.51 11.78
C LEU A 346 14.09 -17.39 12.39
N ASN A 347 15.28 -17.46 11.80
CA ASN A 347 16.34 -18.37 12.22
C ASN A 347 17.07 -17.94 13.51
N GLU A 348 17.26 -16.64 13.73
CA GLU A 348 18.24 -16.12 14.69
C GLU A 348 17.63 -15.34 15.85
N MET A 349 16.41 -14.81 15.70
CA MET A 349 15.75 -14.09 16.80
C MET A 349 15.55 -15.04 17.99
N ALA A 350 15.90 -14.56 19.19
CA ALA A 350 15.74 -15.33 20.41
C ALA A 350 14.27 -15.68 20.66
N THR A 351 14.02 -16.77 21.38
CA THR A 351 12.70 -17.07 21.92
C THR A 351 12.52 -16.43 23.30
N PHE A 352 11.27 -16.30 23.75
CA PHE A 352 10.98 -15.84 25.12
C PHE A 352 11.68 -16.70 26.20
N GLU A 353 11.81 -18.01 25.95
CA GLU A 353 12.52 -18.94 26.83
C GLU A 353 14.03 -18.67 26.86
N ASP A 354 14.64 -18.38 25.70
CA ASP A 354 16.08 -18.08 25.61
C ASP A 354 16.45 -16.73 26.25
N ALA A 355 15.50 -15.79 26.31
CA ALA A 355 15.76 -14.39 26.65
C ALA A 355 15.32 -13.99 28.08
N ASP A 356 14.73 -14.90 28.86
CA ASP A 356 14.06 -14.61 30.15
C ASP A 356 13.04 -13.45 30.05
N VAL A 357 12.47 -13.24 28.87
CA VAL A 357 11.46 -12.20 28.63
C VAL A 357 10.09 -12.80 28.82
N THR A 358 9.23 -12.13 29.59
CA THR A 358 7.84 -12.57 29.79
C THR A 358 7.08 -12.50 28.46
N ASP A 359 6.42 -13.59 28.09
CA ASP A 359 5.58 -13.69 26.89
C ASP A 359 4.45 -12.65 26.95
N ILE A 360 4.56 -11.61 26.12
CA ILE A 360 3.53 -10.59 25.95
C ILE A 360 2.55 -11.11 24.90
N LYS A 361 1.69 -12.06 25.29
CA LYS A 361 0.59 -12.49 24.43
C LYS A 361 -0.32 -11.30 24.17
N VAL A 362 -0.52 -10.97 22.90
CA VAL A 362 -1.55 -10.01 22.48
C VAL A 362 -2.90 -10.74 22.55
N THR A 363 -3.42 -10.97 23.75
CA THR A 363 -4.74 -11.58 23.96
C THR A 363 -5.88 -10.63 23.60
N GLY A 364 -5.59 -9.35 23.33
CA GLY A 364 -6.59 -8.30 23.18
C GLY A 364 -7.32 -7.96 24.49
N GLU A 365 -7.13 -8.77 25.54
CA GLU A 365 -7.50 -8.48 26.91
C GLU A 365 -6.31 -7.80 27.57
N THR A 366 -6.33 -6.47 27.54
CA THR A 366 -5.54 -5.71 28.49
C THR A 366 -6.14 -5.96 29.86
N ASP A 367 -5.43 -6.64 30.76
CA ASP A 367 -5.63 -6.48 32.19
C ASP A 367 -5.32 -5.01 32.49
N LEU A 368 -6.34 -4.16 32.32
CA LEU A 368 -6.30 -2.80 32.78
C LEU A 368 -6.26 -2.89 34.30
N PRO A 369 -5.28 -2.29 35.00
CA PRO A 369 -5.37 -2.18 36.44
C PRO A 369 -6.73 -1.55 36.79
N ASP A 370 -7.44 -2.13 37.77
CA ASP A 370 -8.79 -1.72 38.23
C ASP A 370 -8.87 -0.27 38.74
N ALA A 371 -7.78 0.48 38.69
CA ALA A 371 -7.76 1.92 38.82
C ALA A 371 -6.58 2.46 38.01
N LEU A 372 -6.87 3.37 37.07
CA LEU A 372 -5.85 4.23 36.48
C LEU A 372 -5.06 4.91 37.60
N ASP A 373 -3.74 4.71 37.61
CA ASP A 373 -2.83 5.49 38.43
C ASP A 373 -2.95 6.96 38.00
N THR A 374 -3.52 7.79 38.87
CA THR A 374 -3.83 9.21 38.65
C THR A 374 -2.59 10.12 38.67
N SER A 375 -1.42 9.60 38.29
CA SER A 375 -0.14 10.32 38.33
C SER A 375 0.35 10.80 36.96
N ALA A 376 -0.35 10.51 35.88
CA ALA A 376 -0.04 11.07 34.56
C ALA A 376 -0.48 12.55 34.49
N PRO A 377 0.30 13.45 33.86
CA PRO A 377 -0.12 14.83 33.68
C PRO A 377 -1.40 14.89 32.82
N PRO A 378 -2.31 15.84 33.09
CA PRO A 378 -3.57 15.98 32.37
C PRO A 378 -3.35 16.21 30.87
N CYS A 379 -4.17 15.58 30.04
CA CYS A 379 -4.16 15.74 28.60
C CYS A 379 -5.13 16.86 28.18
N ARG A 380 -4.63 17.88 27.47
CA ARG A 380 -5.40 19.02 26.96
C ARG A 380 -5.48 18.97 25.44
N VAL A 381 -6.68 18.82 24.91
CA VAL A 381 -6.93 18.61 23.48
C VAL A 381 -7.80 19.73 22.91
N LEU A 382 -7.38 20.33 21.81
CA LEU A 382 -8.20 21.23 21.00
C LEU A 382 -8.68 20.52 19.73
N VAL A 383 -10.01 20.49 19.52
CA VAL A 383 -10.64 19.92 18.32
C VAL A 383 -11.28 21.04 17.49
N LEU A 384 -10.73 21.26 16.29
CA LEU A 384 -11.17 22.23 15.31
C LEU A 384 -11.94 21.57 14.16
N GLY A 385 -12.79 22.36 13.49
CA GLY A 385 -13.43 21.94 12.25
C GLY A 385 -14.59 22.83 11.83
N GLY A 386 -15.07 22.64 10.60
CA GLY A 386 -16.24 23.35 10.09
C GLY A 386 -17.54 23.04 10.84
N ALA A 387 -18.60 23.77 10.51
CA ALA A 387 -19.95 23.42 10.96
C ALA A 387 -20.32 22.03 10.40
N ARG A 388 -20.89 21.16 11.26
CA ARG A 388 -21.29 19.78 10.91
C ARG A 388 -20.16 18.90 10.38
N SER A 389 -18.90 19.20 10.69
CA SER A 389 -17.75 18.42 10.21
C SER A 389 -17.48 17.13 10.98
N GLY A 390 -18.22 16.85 12.06
CA GLY A 390 -18.01 15.69 12.94
C GLY A 390 -17.20 15.96 14.22
N LYS A 391 -16.71 17.21 14.42
CA LYS A 391 -15.81 17.54 15.55
C LYS A 391 -16.35 17.22 16.95
N SER A 392 -17.63 17.50 17.22
CA SER A 392 -18.24 17.21 18.52
C SER A 392 -18.32 15.71 18.77
N THR A 393 -18.71 14.93 17.75
CA THR A 393 -18.77 13.47 17.84
C THR A 393 -17.41 12.86 18.10
N PHE A 394 -16.36 13.37 17.45
CA PHE A 394 -14.99 12.94 17.71
C PHE A 394 -14.49 13.35 19.11
N ALA A 395 -14.80 14.56 19.56
CA ALA A 395 -14.49 15.01 20.92
C ALA A 395 -15.19 14.16 22.00
N GLU A 396 -16.43 13.75 21.75
CA GLU A 396 -17.17 12.86 22.64
C GLU A 396 -16.58 11.44 22.68
N SER A 397 -16.16 10.90 21.52
CA SER A 397 -15.58 9.55 21.44
C SER A 397 -14.21 9.41 22.10
N ARG A 398 -13.56 10.54 22.43
CA ARG A 398 -12.27 10.61 23.11
C ARG A 398 -12.37 10.40 24.62
N LEU A 399 -13.58 10.54 25.16
CA LEU A 399 -13.79 10.49 26.60
C LEU A 399 -14.04 9.05 27.03
N PRO A 400 -13.49 8.64 28.19
CA PRO A 400 -13.61 7.28 28.67
C PRO A 400 -15.07 6.87 28.88
N HIS A 401 -15.46 5.72 28.33
CA HIS A 401 -16.79 5.16 28.52
C HIS A 401 -17.03 4.80 30.01
N GLY A 402 -18.21 5.14 30.54
CA GLY A 402 -18.60 4.81 31.92
C GLY A 402 -18.12 5.79 33.00
N SER A 403 -17.25 6.76 32.68
CA SER A 403 -16.78 7.78 33.64
C SER A 403 -17.76 8.95 33.77
N ARG A 404 -17.67 9.68 34.90
CA ARG A 404 -18.30 10.99 35.05
C ARG A 404 -17.52 12.00 34.21
N VAL A 405 -18.23 12.80 33.41
CA VAL A 405 -17.66 13.88 32.58
C VAL A 405 -18.39 15.17 32.90
N THR A 406 -17.65 16.27 33.04
CA THR A 406 -18.21 17.61 33.14
C THR A 406 -18.31 18.23 31.75
N TYR A 407 -19.52 18.26 31.18
CA TYR A 407 -19.82 18.93 29.93
C TYR A 407 -20.11 20.41 30.18
N VAL A 408 -19.28 21.31 29.66
CA VAL A 408 -19.50 22.76 29.74
C VAL A 408 -20.29 23.21 28.52
N ALA A 409 -21.56 23.54 28.75
CA ALA A 409 -22.42 24.15 27.76
C ALA A 409 -22.25 25.67 27.81
N THR A 410 -21.62 26.23 26.78
CA THR A 410 -21.32 27.67 26.70
C THR A 410 -22.47 28.49 26.14
N SER A 411 -23.52 27.84 25.62
CA SER A 411 -24.72 28.49 25.08
C SER A 411 -25.65 29.05 26.16
N GLU A 412 -26.37 30.12 25.81
CA GLU A 412 -27.52 30.61 26.57
C GLU A 412 -28.80 29.99 26.02
N ARG A 413 -29.74 29.65 26.90
CA ARG A 413 -31.08 29.28 26.45
C ARG A 413 -31.81 30.53 26.01
N ASN A 414 -32.39 30.50 24.81
CA ASN A 414 -33.29 31.52 24.33
C ASN A 414 -34.67 30.89 24.12
N PRO A 415 -35.64 31.10 25.04
CA PRO A 415 -36.97 30.53 24.94
C PRO A 415 -37.76 30.96 23.70
N ASP A 416 -37.35 32.05 23.06
CA ASP A 416 -38.02 32.62 21.89
C ASP A 416 -37.45 32.09 20.55
N ASP A 417 -36.45 31.18 20.59
CA ASP A 417 -35.85 30.55 19.42
C ASP A 417 -36.05 29.02 19.43
N ALA A 418 -37.16 28.59 18.82
CA ALA A 418 -37.54 27.18 18.77
C ALA A 418 -36.53 26.28 18.03
N GLU A 419 -35.76 26.82 17.06
CA GLU A 419 -34.70 26.07 16.39
C GLU A 419 -33.52 25.83 17.34
N TRP A 420 -33.16 26.86 18.11
CA TRP A 420 -32.09 26.81 19.10
C TRP A 420 -32.43 25.86 20.26
N GLU A 421 -33.66 25.90 20.77
CA GLU A 421 -34.13 24.97 21.80
C GLU A 421 -34.08 23.50 21.33
N GLU A 422 -34.47 23.23 20.08
CA GLU A 422 -34.42 21.88 19.50
C GLU A 422 -32.97 21.40 19.34
N ARG A 423 -32.04 22.26 18.93
CA ARG A 423 -30.61 21.94 18.87
C ARG A 423 -30.04 21.60 20.25
N ILE A 424 -30.43 22.34 21.28
CA ILE A 424 -30.05 22.06 22.68
C ILE A 424 -30.62 20.72 23.14
N ARG A 425 -31.89 20.43 22.82
CA ARG A 425 -32.56 19.16 23.15
C ARG A 425 -31.87 17.95 22.50
N LEU A 426 -31.54 18.05 21.21
CA LEU A 426 -30.83 17.00 20.48
C LEU A 426 -29.42 16.75 21.01
N HIS A 427 -28.71 17.79 21.47
CA HIS A 427 -27.40 17.61 22.10
C HIS A 427 -27.50 16.98 23.49
N ARG A 428 -28.53 17.28 24.28
CA ARG A 428 -28.72 16.65 25.60
C ARG A 428 -29.10 15.17 25.52
N THR A 429 -29.95 14.81 24.57
CA THR A 429 -30.45 13.43 24.41
C THR A 429 -29.39 12.44 23.91
N ARG A 430 -28.30 12.93 23.30
CA ARG A 430 -27.17 12.12 22.84
C ARG A 430 -26.13 11.80 23.91
N ARG A 431 -26.17 12.48 25.06
CA ARG A 431 -25.15 12.36 26.10
C ARG A 431 -25.43 11.18 27.03
N PRO A 432 -24.40 10.44 27.48
CA PRO A 432 -24.56 9.43 28.53
C PRO A 432 -25.17 10.03 29.80
N ALA A 433 -25.99 9.24 30.51
CA ALA A 433 -26.60 9.66 31.77
C ALA A 433 -25.58 9.95 32.89
N THR A 434 -24.34 9.47 32.74
CA THR A 434 -23.23 9.70 33.67
C THR A 434 -22.58 11.08 33.52
N TRP A 435 -22.94 11.86 32.49
CA TRP A 435 -22.36 13.17 32.24
C TRP A 435 -23.13 14.26 32.98
N GLN A 436 -22.38 15.17 33.61
CA GLN A 436 -22.91 16.35 34.26
C GLN A 436 -22.78 17.55 33.32
N THR A 437 -23.89 18.22 33.01
CA THR A 437 -23.87 19.45 32.20
C THR A 437 -23.82 20.68 33.10
N VAL A 438 -22.85 21.57 32.86
CA VAL A 438 -22.71 22.87 33.52
C VAL A 438 -22.90 23.96 32.47
N GLU A 439 -23.95 24.77 32.61
CA GLU A 439 -24.23 25.92 31.73
C GLU A 439 -23.50 27.14 32.31
N THR A 440 -22.37 27.55 31.73
CA THR A 440 -21.57 28.69 32.23
C THR A 440 -20.72 29.34 31.15
N LYS A 441 -20.43 30.64 31.32
CA LYS A 441 -19.38 31.36 30.59
C LYS A 441 -18.03 31.33 31.33
N ASP A 442 -18.05 30.99 32.61
CA ASP A 442 -16.85 30.90 33.44
C ASP A 442 -16.24 29.50 33.33
N ILE A 443 -15.61 29.24 32.18
CA ILE A 443 -14.91 27.97 31.91
C ILE A 443 -13.73 27.82 32.88
N ALA A 444 -13.04 28.91 33.23
CA ALA A 444 -11.87 28.89 34.10
C ALA A 444 -12.18 28.29 35.47
N SER A 445 -13.29 28.71 36.10
CA SER A 445 -13.73 28.13 37.37
C SER A 445 -14.05 26.62 37.29
N VAL A 446 -14.56 26.14 36.15
CA VAL A 446 -14.81 24.70 35.94
C VAL A 446 -13.49 23.93 35.82
N LEU A 447 -12.53 24.45 35.05
CA LEU A 447 -11.22 23.83 34.84
C LEU A 447 -10.37 23.79 36.11
N LEU A 448 -10.55 24.76 37.01
CA LEU A 448 -9.80 24.90 38.26
C LEU A 448 -10.55 24.34 39.49
N ALA A 449 -11.74 23.74 39.30
CA ALA A 449 -12.48 23.12 40.38
C ALA A 449 -11.72 21.92 40.96
N ASP A 450 -11.93 21.67 42.26
CA ASP A 450 -11.41 20.49 42.98
C ASP A 450 -12.24 19.25 42.63
N ASP A 451 -12.11 18.81 41.38
CA ASP A 451 -12.83 17.68 40.76
C ASP A 451 -11.97 17.13 39.62
N ASP A 452 -11.64 15.84 39.66
CA ASP A 452 -10.75 15.20 38.69
C ASP A 452 -11.47 14.70 37.43
N SER A 453 -12.80 14.82 37.34
CA SER A 453 -13.53 14.32 36.17
C SER A 453 -13.13 15.05 34.89
N PRO A 454 -13.01 14.37 33.74
CA PRO A 454 -12.67 15.02 32.47
C PRO A 454 -13.69 16.10 32.09
N VAL A 455 -13.21 17.16 31.43
CA VAL A 455 -14.02 18.31 30.99
C VAL A 455 -14.13 18.34 29.48
N LEU A 456 -15.35 18.46 28.98
CA LEU A 456 -15.63 18.73 27.57
C LEU A 456 -16.28 20.11 27.41
N VAL A 457 -15.64 21.00 26.67
CA VAL A 457 -16.16 22.34 26.35
C VAL A 457 -16.62 22.36 24.89
N ASP A 458 -17.94 22.46 24.65
CA ASP A 458 -18.50 22.52 23.30
C ASP A 458 -19.57 23.64 23.21
N CYS A 459 -19.29 24.79 22.59
CA CYS A 459 -18.04 25.18 21.92
C CYS A 459 -17.50 26.56 22.29
N LEU A 460 -16.20 26.76 22.09
CA LEU A 460 -15.50 28.05 22.25
C LEU A 460 -16.04 29.13 21.31
N GLY A 461 -16.62 28.75 20.17
CA GLY A 461 -17.30 29.66 19.26
C GLY A 461 -18.49 30.37 19.91
N VAL A 462 -19.33 29.65 20.66
CA VAL A 462 -20.45 30.26 21.37
C VAL A 462 -19.98 31.03 22.60
N TRP A 463 -18.93 30.54 23.26
CA TRP A 463 -18.31 31.25 24.38
C TRP A 463 -17.82 32.64 23.96
N ILE A 464 -17.02 32.73 22.89
CA ILE A 464 -16.45 34.02 22.47
C ILE A 464 -17.53 35.00 22.02
N THR A 465 -18.61 34.53 21.37
CA THR A 465 -19.76 35.39 21.04
C THR A 465 -20.32 36.05 22.30
N ARG A 466 -20.52 35.28 23.37
CA ARG A 466 -21.07 35.79 24.63
C ARG A 466 -20.12 36.72 25.37
N ILE A 467 -18.81 36.54 25.24
CA ILE A 467 -17.82 37.49 25.79
C ILE A 467 -17.80 38.78 24.97
N LEU A 468 -17.89 38.70 23.64
CA LEU A 468 -17.98 39.85 22.74
C LEU A 468 -19.24 40.70 23.04
N ASP A 469 -20.37 40.05 23.37
CA ASP A 469 -21.58 40.72 23.86
C ASP A 469 -21.29 41.51 25.16
N GLU A 470 -20.69 40.85 26.15
CA GLU A 470 -20.43 41.43 27.48
C GLU A 470 -19.48 42.63 27.43
N VAL A 471 -18.46 42.58 26.59
CA VAL A 471 -17.50 43.69 26.44
C VAL A 471 -17.99 44.76 25.46
N GLY A 472 -19.20 44.61 24.89
CA GLY A 472 -19.80 45.59 23.98
C GLY A 472 -19.11 45.69 22.62
N ALA A 473 -18.43 44.63 22.17
CA ALA A 473 -17.57 44.68 20.98
C ALA A 473 -18.34 44.95 19.68
N TRP A 474 -19.59 44.51 19.59
CA TRP A 474 -20.39 44.61 18.36
C TRP A 474 -20.76 46.04 17.98
N THR A 475 -20.84 46.92 18.98
CA THR A 475 -21.28 48.32 18.83
C THR A 475 -20.18 49.32 19.18
N ALA A 476 -18.95 48.84 19.43
CA ALA A 476 -17.84 49.67 19.82
C ALA A 476 -17.34 50.54 18.65
N ASP A 477 -16.94 51.78 18.96
CA ASP A 477 -16.33 52.67 17.98
C ASP A 477 -14.96 52.11 17.54
N PRO A 478 -14.57 52.24 16.25
CA PRO A 478 -13.30 51.69 15.73
C PRO A 478 -12.02 52.19 16.42
N GLY A 479 -12.10 53.29 17.18
CA GLY A 479 -11.00 53.86 17.96
C GLY A 479 -11.00 53.48 19.45
N ASP A 480 -12.03 52.78 19.92
CA ASP A 480 -12.10 52.32 21.31
C ASP A 480 -11.35 50.99 21.47
N GLY A 481 -10.26 51.04 22.24
CA GLY A 481 -9.38 49.91 22.56
C GLY A 481 -9.77 49.15 23.84
N THR A 482 -10.81 49.60 24.56
CA THR A 482 -11.14 49.12 25.91
C THR A 482 -11.75 47.72 25.91
N TRP A 483 -12.59 47.41 24.92
CA TRP A 483 -13.21 46.09 24.80
C TRP A 483 -12.19 45.01 24.41
N GLN A 484 -11.19 45.31 23.56
CA GLN A 484 -10.14 44.37 23.18
C GLN A 484 -9.29 44.00 24.39
N LYS A 485 -9.01 44.97 25.28
CA LYS A 485 -8.29 44.72 26.54
C LYS A 485 -9.10 43.80 27.46
N SER A 486 -10.40 44.02 27.55
CA SER A 486 -11.32 43.20 28.37
C SER A 486 -11.44 41.79 27.80
N LEU A 487 -11.62 41.64 26.48
CA LEU A 487 -11.63 40.35 25.79
C LEU A 487 -10.32 39.60 26.01
N ARG A 488 -9.17 40.25 25.81
CA ARG A 488 -7.86 39.64 26.03
C ARG A 488 -7.71 39.13 27.46
N SER A 489 -8.15 39.90 28.46
CA SER A 489 -8.13 39.46 29.86
C SER A 489 -8.92 38.16 30.07
N ARG A 490 -10.06 37.98 29.39
CA ARG A 490 -10.87 36.76 29.48
C ARG A 490 -10.22 35.58 28.76
N VAL A 491 -9.55 35.82 27.64
CA VAL A 491 -8.78 34.80 26.92
C VAL A 491 -7.54 34.37 27.71
N ASP A 492 -6.85 35.33 28.34
CA ASP A 492 -5.70 35.06 29.20
C ASP A 492 -6.12 34.23 30.43
N GLU A 493 -7.26 34.56 31.06
CA GLU A 493 -7.85 33.79 32.15
C GLU A 493 -8.16 32.34 31.74
N LEU A 494 -8.79 32.14 30.57
CA LEU A 494 -9.09 30.81 30.04
C LEU A 494 -7.80 30.02 29.74
N THR A 495 -6.81 30.63 29.09
CA THR A 495 -5.56 29.94 28.73
C THR A 495 -4.69 29.64 29.95
N ASP A 496 -4.67 30.50 30.98
CA ASP A 496 -4.04 30.20 32.27
C ASP A 496 -4.72 29.01 32.96
N ALA A 497 -6.05 28.99 32.96
CA ALA A 497 -6.81 27.87 33.53
C ALA A 497 -6.53 26.55 32.79
N ILE A 498 -6.44 26.56 31.45
CA ILE A 498 -6.07 25.37 30.66
C ILE A 498 -4.64 24.90 31.01
N ARG A 499 -3.68 25.82 31.19
CA ARG A 499 -2.31 25.43 31.58
C ARG A 499 -2.26 24.80 32.97
N ARG A 500 -3.07 25.30 33.90
CA ARG A 500 -2.99 24.97 35.34
C ARG A 500 -3.95 23.88 35.79
N THR A 501 -4.95 23.55 34.97
CA THR A 501 -5.89 22.48 35.29
C THR A 501 -5.16 21.16 35.52
N ARG A 502 -5.69 20.35 36.43
CA ARG A 502 -5.25 18.97 36.69
C ARG A 502 -6.14 17.94 36.02
N ARG A 503 -7.18 18.41 35.32
CA ARG A 503 -8.22 17.59 34.68
C ARG A 503 -7.84 17.32 33.23
N ASP A 504 -8.25 16.19 32.69
CA ASP A 504 -8.25 16.01 31.23
C ASP A 504 -9.28 16.94 30.60
N VAL A 505 -8.90 17.67 29.55
CA VAL A 505 -9.76 18.69 28.94
C VAL A 505 -9.81 18.51 27.42
N ILE A 506 -11.02 18.51 26.87
CA ILE A 506 -11.26 18.60 25.43
C ILE A 506 -12.03 19.87 25.12
N LEU A 507 -11.46 20.73 24.27
CA LEU A 507 -12.03 21.99 23.83
C LEU A 507 -12.46 21.86 22.37
N VAL A 508 -13.73 22.15 22.07
CA VAL A 508 -14.27 22.13 20.71
C VAL A 508 -14.42 23.55 20.21
N SER A 509 -13.94 23.84 19.01
CA SER A 509 -14.11 25.13 18.37
C SER A 509 -14.35 25.03 16.86
N ASN A 510 -14.98 26.05 16.29
CA ASN A 510 -15.17 26.14 14.85
C ASN A 510 -13.90 26.71 14.20
N GLU A 511 -13.47 26.12 13.08
CA GLU A 511 -12.48 26.72 12.20
C GLU A 511 -13.19 27.57 11.15
N VAL A 512 -13.14 28.90 11.31
CA VAL A 512 -13.85 29.88 10.47
C VAL A 512 -12.90 30.68 9.58
N GLY A 513 -11.59 30.60 9.80
CA GLY A 513 -10.56 31.31 9.03
C GLY A 513 -10.34 30.74 7.62
N MET A 514 -10.72 29.48 7.40
CA MET A 514 -10.64 28.81 6.09
C MET A 514 -11.84 29.10 5.17
N GLY A 515 -12.83 29.88 5.62
CA GLY A 515 -14.03 30.25 4.87
C GLY A 515 -13.94 31.61 4.16
N VAL A 516 -15.03 32.01 3.49
CA VAL A 516 -15.15 33.32 2.83
C VAL A 516 -15.10 34.45 3.87
N VAL A 517 -14.51 35.59 3.51
CA VAL A 517 -14.53 36.80 4.35
C VAL A 517 -15.98 37.29 4.49
N PRO A 518 -16.51 37.43 5.72
CA PRO A 518 -17.87 37.93 5.90
C PRO A 518 -18.05 39.35 5.36
N ASP A 519 -19.20 39.60 4.75
CA ASP A 519 -19.62 40.89 4.20
C ASP A 519 -19.97 41.90 5.31
N THR A 520 -20.44 41.42 6.46
CA THR A 520 -20.78 42.23 7.62
C THR A 520 -19.57 42.53 8.52
N PRO A 521 -19.49 43.74 9.13
CA PRO A 521 -18.48 44.06 10.14
C PRO A 521 -18.47 43.09 11.32
N ALA A 522 -19.65 42.73 11.83
CA ALA A 522 -19.80 41.77 12.93
C ALA A 522 -19.26 40.38 12.56
N GLY A 523 -19.53 39.90 11.34
CA GLY A 523 -18.99 38.63 10.87
C GLY A 523 -17.46 38.62 10.80
N ARG A 524 -16.84 39.70 10.30
CA ARG A 524 -15.37 39.84 10.26
C ARG A 524 -14.76 39.86 11.66
N LEU A 525 -15.36 40.64 12.56
CA LEU A 525 -14.95 40.71 13.96
C LEU A 525 -14.98 39.33 14.62
N PHE A 526 -16.10 38.63 14.52
CA PHE A 526 -16.24 37.28 15.07
C PHE A 526 -15.20 36.31 14.50
N ARG A 527 -15.02 36.31 13.17
CA ARG A 527 -14.06 35.42 12.51
C ARG A 527 -12.64 35.65 13.01
N ASP A 528 -12.23 36.91 13.09
CA ASP A 528 -10.87 37.28 13.46
C ASP A 528 -10.61 36.99 14.95
N GLU A 529 -11.55 37.31 15.85
CA GLU A 529 -11.38 37.02 17.29
C GLU A 529 -11.46 35.53 17.60
N LEU A 530 -12.34 34.76 16.93
CA LEU A 530 -12.37 33.29 17.10
C LEU A 530 -11.08 32.66 16.60
N GLY A 531 -10.52 33.15 15.49
CA GLY A 531 -9.21 32.71 15.00
C GLY A 531 -8.08 32.98 16.00
N ARG A 532 -8.05 34.16 16.62
CA ARG A 532 -7.07 34.49 17.67
C ARG A 532 -7.25 33.63 18.93
N LEU A 533 -8.49 33.38 19.34
CA LEU A 533 -8.80 32.48 20.46
C LEU A 533 -8.31 31.06 20.16
N ASN A 534 -8.62 30.50 18.98
CA ASN A 534 -8.18 29.17 18.59
C ASN A 534 -6.64 29.06 18.60
N ALA A 535 -5.94 30.09 18.10
CA ALA A 535 -4.48 30.12 18.14
C ALA A 535 -3.93 30.16 19.58
N ALA A 536 -4.49 31.00 20.45
CA ALA A 536 -4.07 31.11 21.85
C ALA A 536 -4.33 29.83 22.64
N VAL A 537 -5.48 29.19 22.44
CA VAL A 537 -5.83 27.91 23.06
C VAL A 537 -4.97 26.77 22.52
N GLY A 538 -4.72 26.74 21.21
CA GLY A 538 -3.87 25.73 20.58
C GLY A 538 -2.43 25.74 21.11
N GLN A 539 -1.89 26.92 21.47
CA GLN A 539 -0.55 27.04 22.07
C GLN A 539 -0.44 26.45 23.49
N VAL A 540 -1.56 26.21 24.18
CA VAL A 540 -1.59 25.71 25.55
C VAL A 540 -2.19 24.31 25.68
N CYS A 541 -2.57 23.71 24.54
CA CYS A 541 -3.03 22.32 24.47
C CYS A 541 -1.85 21.40 24.08
N ASP A 542 -1.92 20.15 24.52
CA ASP A 542 -0.94 19.11 24.20
C ASP A 542 -1.20 18.50 22.81
N GLU A 543 -2.46 18.54 22.34
CA GLU A 543 -2.85 18.08 21.01
C GLU A 543 -3.80 19.06 20.30
N VAL A 544 -3.65 19.17 18.98
CA VAL A 544 -4.58 19.89 18.11
C VAL A 544 -5.05 19.00 16.97
N TRP A 545 -6.37 18.86 16.84
CA TRP A 545 -7.04 18.04 15.84
C TRP A 545 -7.89 18.86 14.91
N MET A 546 -7.92 18.49 13.63
CA MET A 546 -8.81 19.07 12.62
C MET A 546 -9.76 17.98 12.10
N CYS A 547 -11.06 18.27 12.11
CA CYS A 547 -12.08 17.35 11.61
C CYS A 547 -12.74 17.88 10.33
N VAL A 548 -12.59 17.13 9.24
CA VAL A 548 -13.16 17.44 7.92
C VAL A 548 -13.96 16.24 7.43
N ALA A 549 -15.23 16.45 7.06
CA ALA A 549 -16.12 15.39 6.57
C ALA A 549 -16.20 14.13 7.46
N GLY A 550 -16.17 14.32 8.79
CA GLY A 550 -16.18 13.22 9.77
C GLY A 550 -14.82 12.55 10.01
N VAL A 551 -13.77 12.99 9.32
CA VAL A 551 -12.42 12.43 9.43
C VAL A 551 -11.55 13.33 10.32
N PRO A 552 -11.13 12.86 11.51
CA PRO A 552 -10.22 13.58 12.38
C PRO A 552 -8.76 13.36 11.95
N LYS A 553 -7.95 14.43 11.93
CA LYS A 553 -6.50 14.37 11.69
C LYS A 553 -5.76 15.18 12.76
N ARG A 554 -4.71 14.60 13.35
CA ARG A 554 -3.80 15.30 14.27
C ARG A 554 -2.90 16.25 13.50
N TRP A 555 -2.78 17.49 13.95
CA TRP A 555 -1.96 18.53 13.33
C TRP A 555 -0.76 18.91 14.20
N ALA A 556 -0.90 18.83 15.53
CA ALA A 556 0.17 18.96 16.52
C ALA A 556 -0.14 18.00 17.69
#